data_AF-A0A4Y8SG40-F1
#
_entry.id   AF-A0A4Y8SG40-F1
#
_cell.length_a   1.000
_cell.length_b   1.000
_cell.length_c   1.000
_cell.angle_alpha   90.00
_cell.angle_beta   90.00
_cell.angle_gamma   90.00
#
_symmetry.space_group_name_H-M   'P 1'
#
loop_
_entity.id
_entity.type
_entity.pdbx_description
1 polymer ?
#
loop_
_entity_poly.entity_id
_entity_poly.type
_entity_poly.pdbx_seq_one_letter_code
_entity_poly.pdbx_strand_id
1 'polypeptide(L)'
;MPSIFVKKPFPFAVDGNQVVEVQAGKQDVSERCALVAVDHLGVAEYLDRQNLSGLREDGPTVAEWVEAGYLAANYPPQGFASRSSQEEIDAAIELQKGAEDETDPLKMTVPKLKEWLTAQGIEFAADAKKPALQALVPKND
;
A
#
# COMPACT_ATOMS: atom_id res chain seq x y z
N MET A 1 5.80 -21.13 2.13
CA MET A 1 4.68 -21.98 2.61
C MET A 1 3.73 -21.05 3.33
N PRO A 2 2.47 -20.89 2.88
CA PRO A 2 1.51 -20.02 3.54
C PRO A 2 1.13 -20.51 4.94
N SER A 3 1.02 -19.58 5.89
CA SER A 3 0.49 -19.86 7.22
C SER A 3 -1.01 -19.56 7.26
N ILE A 4 -1.80 -20.54 7.70
CA ILE A 4 -3.25 -20.39 7.89
C ILE A 4 -3.66 -20.66 9.34
N PHE A 5 -4.76 -20.05 9.76
CA PHE A 5 -5.46 -20.36 11.00
C PHE A 5 -6.71 -21.18 10.69
N VAL A 6 -6.69 -22.44 11.07
CA VAL A 6 -7.81 -23.36 10.83
C VAL A 6 -8.81 -23.23 11.96
N LYS A 7 -10.03 -22.75 11.64
CA LYS A 7 -11.15 -22.60 12.58
C LYS A 7 -11.82 -23.94 12.87
N LYS A 8 -11.92 -24.79 11.85
CA LYS A 8 -12.57 -26.09 11.92
C LYS A 8 -11.67 -27.15 11.26
N PRO A 9 -11.38 -28.28 11.94
CA PRO A 9 -10.56 -29.32 11.36
C PRO A 9 -11.23 -29.89 10.11
N PHE A 10 -10.41 -30.26 9.12
CA PHE A 10 -10.89 -30.76 7.83
C PHE A 10 -9.94 -31.80 7.22
N PRO A 11 -10.46 -32.77 6.45
CA PRO A 11 -9.64 -33.73 5.73
C PRO A 11 -9.00 -33.08 4.49
N PHE A 12 -7.70 -33.30 4.29
CA PHE A 12 -6.96 -32.83 3.12
C PHE A 12 -6.17 -33.97 2.49
N ALA A 13 -6.27 -34.13 1.17
CA ALA A 13 -5.51 -35.12 0.42
C ALA A 13 -4.14 -34.55 0.04
N VAL A 14 -3.09 -34.98 0.75
CA VAL A 14 -1.70 -34.65 0.44
C VAL A 14 -1.25 -35.57 -0.71
N ASP A 15 -0.85 -34.97 -1.83
CA ASP A 15 -0.34 -35.67 -3.03
C ASP A 15 -1.26 -36.73 -3.66
N GLY A 16 -2.55 -36.73 -3.32
CA GLY A 16 -3.57 -37.59 -3.92
C GLY A 16 -3.57 -39.06 -3.46
N ASN A 17 -2.62 -39.47 -2.61
CA ASN A 17 -2.52 -40.85 -2.12
C ASN A 17 -2.65 -40.98 -0.59
N GLN A 18 -2.72 -39.86 0.14
CA GLN A 18 -2.86 -39.85 1.60
C GLN A 18 -3.82 -38.73 2.03
N VAL A 19 -4.86 -39.08 2.79
CA VAL A 19 -5.76 -38.10 3.42
C VAL A 19 -5.30 -37.88 4.86
N VAL A 20 -4.96 -36.64 5.20
CA VAL A 20 -4.60 -36.23 6.56
C VAL A 20 -5.69 -35.33 7.12
N GLU A 21 -5.94 -35.43 8.42
CA GLU A 21 -6.85 -34.50 9.10
C GLU A 21 -6.05 -33.29 9.58
N VAL A 22 -6.37 -32.14 8.99
CA VAL A 22 -5.78 -30.86 9.33
C VAL A 22 -6.48 -30.35 10.61
N GLN A 23 -5.73 -30.26 11.71
CA GLN A 23 -6.27 -29.86 13.01
C GLN A 23 -6.57 -28.36 13.08
N ALA A 24 -7.42 -27.95 14.02
CA ALA A 24 -7.65 -26.52 14.28
C ALA A 24 -6.41 -25.85 14.88
N GLY A 25 -6.22 -24.57 14.56
CA GLY A 25 -5.09 -23.76 15.04
C GLY A 25 -4.19 -23.24 13.92
N LYS A 26 -3.12 -22.55 14.33
CA LYS A 26 -2.10 -21.99 13.43
C LYS A 26 -1.19 -23.10 12.91
N GLN A 27 -1.03 -23.15 11.59
CA GLN A 27 -0.12 -24.09 10.95
C GLN A 27 0.35 -23.58 9.58
N ASP A 28 1.57 -23.98 9.23
CA ASP A 28 2.17 -23.74 7.92
C ASP A 28 1.82 -24.90 6.99
N VAL A 29 1.18 -24.59 5.86
CA VAL A 29 0.67 -25.58 4.92
C VAL A 29 1.18 -25.29 3.51
N SER A 30 0.93 -26.23 2.59
CA SER A 30 1.16 -26.01 1.16
C SER A 30 0.14 -25.04 0.57
N GLU A 31 0.50 -24.38 -0.55
CA GLU A 31 -0.37 -23.43 -1.25
C GLU A 31 -1.73 -24.04 -1.62
N ARG A 32 -1.72 -25.30 -2.09
CA ARG A 32 -2.94 -26.03 -2.44
C ARG A 32 -3.83 -26.30 -1.21
N CYS A 33 -3.24 -26.60 -0.06
CA CYS A 33 -3.99 -26.80 1.18
C CYS A 33 -4.63 -25.50 1.66
N ALA A 34 -3.85 -24.41 1.63
CA ALA A 34 -4.34 -23.11 2.04
C ALA A 34 -5.51 -22.62 1.18
N LEU A 35 -5.40 -22.76 -0.15
CA LEU A 35 -6.48 -22.41 -1.09
C LEU A 35 -7.74 -23.25 -0.83
N VAL A 36 -7.60 -24.56 -0.65
CA VAL A 36 -8.76 -25.41 -0.33
C VAL A 36 -9.40 -25.02 1.01
N ALA A 37 -8.59 -24.78 2.03
CA ALA A 37 -9.08 -24.46 3.38
C ALA A 37 -9.80 -23.11 3.44
N VAL A 38 -9.28 -22.10 2.74
CA VAL A 38 -9.79 -20.73 2.77
C VAL A 38 -10.87 -20.50 1.71
N ASP A 39 -10.56 -20.75 0.42
CA ASP A 39 -11.45 -20.42 -0.69
C ASP A 39 -12.52 -21.48 -0.95
N HIS A 40 -12.19 -22.78 -0.85
CA HIS A 40 -13.16 -23.84 -1.17
C HIS A 40 -14.00 -24.27 0.02
N LEU A 41 -13.40 -24.39 1.20
CA LEU A 41 -14.06 -24.88 2.40
C LEU A 41 -14.50 -23.76 3.35
N GLY A 42 -13.83 -22.59 3.32
CA GLY A 42 -14.11 -21.49 4.24
C GLY A 42 -13.88 -21.84 5.72
N VAL A 43 -13.05 -22.86 5.99
CA VAL A 43 -12.78 -23.38 7.35
C VAL A 43 -11.49 -22.82 7.95
N ALA A 44 -10.75 -22.01 7.19
CA ALA A 44 -9.51 -21.38 7.62
C ALA A 44 -9.40 -19.93 7.13
N GLU A 45 -8.44 -19.20 7.70
CA GLU A 45 -8.06 -17.85 7.27
C GLU A 45 -6.55 -17.78 7.07
N TYR A 46 -6.10 -17.02 6.07
CA TYR A 46 -4.68 -16.69 5.94
C TYR A 46 -4.23 -15.80 7.09
N LEU A 47 -3.21 -16.26 7.82
CA LEU A 47 -2.59 -15.49 8.90
C LEU A 47 -1.61 -14.45 8.35
N ASP A 48 -1.06 -14.71 7.17
CA ASP A 48 -0.25 -13.76 6.44
C ASP A 48 -0.94 -13.43 5.11
N ARG A 49 -1.86 -12.47 5.17
CA ARG A 49 -2.60 -11.98 3.99
C ARG A 49 -1.70 -11.17 3.03
N GLN A 50 -0.49 -10.80 3.47
CA GLN A 50 0.46 -9.99 2.71
C GLN A 50 1.35 -10.87 1.80
N ASN A 51 1.67 -12.10 2.19
CA ASN A 51 2.58 -12.97 1.44
C ASN A 51 1.96 -13.62 0.18
N LEU A 52 0.62 -13.63 0.05
CA LEU A 52 -0.07 -14.23 -1.11
C LEU A 52 -0.33 -13.25 -2.26
N SER A 53 -0.24 -11.95 -2.01
CA SER A 53 -0.73 -10.95 -2.96
C SER A 53 0.26 -10.64 -4.09
N GLY A 54 1.44 -11.26 -4.11
CA GLY A 54 2.47 -11.00 -5.13
C GLY A 54 2.93 -9.54 -5.16
N LEU A 55 2.66 -8.80 -4.08
CA LEU A 55 2.98 -7.39 -3.96
C LEU A 55 4.48 -7.26 -3.69
N ARG A 56 5.11 -6.32 -4.38
CA ARG A 56 6.52 -6.02 -4.16
C ARG A 56 6.71 -5.35 -2.81
N GLU A 57 7.63 -5.88 -2.03
CA GLU A 57 8.03 -5.29 -0.75
C GLU A 57 9.12 -4.21 -0.94
N ASP A 58 9.70 -4.10 -2.13
CA ASP A 58 10.73 -3.12 -2.48
C ASP A 58 10.14 -1.72 -2.79
N GLY A 59 8.95 -1.42 -2.26
CA GLY A 59 8.24 -0.16 -2.46
C GLY A 59 8.77 0.98 -1.59
N PRO A 60 8.43 2.25 -1.92
CA PRO A 60 8.80 3.40 -1.10
C PRO A 60 8.09 3.36 0.27
N THR A 61 8.62 4.08 1.24
CA THR A 61 7.91 4.41 2.48
C THR A 61 6.87 5.51 2.26
N VAL A 62 5.91 5.69 3.17
CA VAL A 62 4.93 6.79 3.06
C VAL A 62 5.61 8.16 3.08
N ALA A 63 6.71 8.29 3.84
CA ALA A 63 7.52 9.50 3.88
C ALA A 63 8.13 9.81 2.50
N GLU A 64 8.76 8.82 1.87
CA GLU A 64 9.33 8.97 0.52
C GLU A 64 8.25 9.22 -0.54
N TRP A 65 7.09 8.59 -0.41
CA TRP A 65 5.94 8.80 -1.29
C TRP A 65 5.42 10.24 -1.22
N VAL A 66 5.29 10.77 0.00
CA VAL A 66 4.90 12.16 0.25
C VAL A 66 5.99 13.15 -0.18
N GLU A 67 7.26 12.83 0.06
CA GLU A 67 8.41 13.67 -0.33
C GLU A 67 8.57 13.72 -1.86
N ALA A 68 8.32 12.60 -2.55
CA ALA A 68 8.23 12.55 -4.00
C ALA A 68 7.06 13.39 -4.54
N GLY A 69 6.08 13.72 -3.69
CA GLY A 69 4.99 14.63 -4.00
C GLY A 69 3.66 13.95 -4.28
N TYR A 70 3.49 12.71 -3.83
CA TYR A 70 2.22 12.01 -3.92
C TYR A 70 1.39 12.19 -2.63
N LEU A 71 0.09 11.93 -2.72
CA LEU A 71 -0.79 11.95 -1.56
C LEU A 71 -0.53 10.73 -0.68
N ALA A 72 -0.37 10.94 0.62
CA ALA A 72 -0.28 9.89 1.62
C ALA A 72 -1.53 9.00 1.59
N ALA A 73 -2.69 9.55 1.25
CA ALA A 73 -3.94 8.80 1.06
C ALA A 73 -3.91 7.81 -0.12
N ASN A 74 -3.01 8.01 -1.09
CA ASN A 74 -2.81 7.10 -2.24
C ASN A 74 -1.64 6.12 -2.00
N TYR A 75 -1.08 6.09 -0.79
CA TYR A 75 -0.08 5.11 -0.39
C TYR A 75 -0.75 3.83 0.15
N PRO A 76 -0.20 2.63 -0.12
CA PRO A 76 0.95 2.32 -0.97
C PRO A 76 0.61 2.33 -2.48
N PRO A 77 1.63 2.41 -3.36
CA PRO A 77 1.42 2.28 -4.79
C PRO A 77 0.83 0.91 -5.15
N GLN A 78 0.00 0.88 -6.20
CA GLN A 78 -0.64 -0.36 -6.66
C GLN A 78 0.41 -1.42 -7.01
N GLY A 79 0.23 -2.64 -6.49
CA GLY A 79 1.19 -3.72 -6.70
C GLY A 79 2.35 -3.76 -5.71
N PHE A 80 2.40 -2.84 -4.73
CA PHE A 80 3.39 -2.81 -3.67
C PHE A 80 2.75 -3.02 -2.30
N ALA A 81 3.50 -3.66 -1.41
CA ALA A 81 3.12 -3.80 -0.02
C ALA A 81 3.45 -2.49 0.73
N SER A 82 2.62 -2.13 1.71
CA SER A 82 2.91 -1.03 2.62
C SER A 82 4.20 -1.32 3.39
N ARG A 83 5.19 -0.45 3.23
CA ARG A 83 6.48 -0.46 3.94
C ARG A 83 6.45 0.37 5.22
N SER A 84 5.49 1.26 5.35
CA SER A 84 5.23 2.06 6.55
C SER A 84 4.05 1.51 7.33
N SER A 85 4.07 1.73 8.65
CA SER A 85 2.98 1.33 9.55
C SER A 85 1.75 2.22 9.35
N GLN A 86 0.56 1.71 9.71
CA GLN A 86 -0.69 2.48 9.57
C GLN A 86 -0.64 3.82 10.31
N GLU A 87 -0.02 3.86 11.50
CA GLU A 87 0.19 5.11 12.26
C GLU A 87 1.02 6.15 11.51
N GLU A 88 2.06 5.74 10.79
CA GLU A 88 2.86 6.66 9.98
C GLU A 88 2.09 7.17 8.77
N ILE A 89 1.26 6.31 8.16
CA ILE A 89 0.41 6.68 7.04
C ILE A 89 -0.64 7.70 7.49
N ASP A 90 -1.30 7.44 8.62
CA ASP A 90 -2.31 8.34 9.18
C ASP A 90 -1.70 9.70 9.55
N ALA A 91 -0.56 9.69 10.24
CA ALA A 91 0.17 10.92 10.57
C ALA A 91 0.57 11.70 9.32
N ALA A 92 1.01 11.04 8.26
CA ALA A 92 1.34 11.69 6.99
C ALA A 92 0.11 12.28 6.29
N ILE A 93 -1.05 11.59 6.35
CA ILE A 93 -2.33 12.09 5.82
C ILE A 93 -2.78 13.33 6.61
N GLU A 94 -2.77 13.28 7.95
CA GLU A 94 -3.15 14.44 8.78
C GLU A 94 -2.22 15.63 8.56
N LEU A 95 -0.91 15.39 8.46
CA LEU A 95 0.07 16.43 8.21
C LEU A 95 -0.09 17.04 6.81
N GLN A 96 -0.41 16.23 5.79
CA GLN A 96 -0.76 16.74 4.47
C GLN A 96 -2.06 17.53 4.50
N LYS A 97 -3.09 17.05 5.21
CA LYS A 97 -4.40 17.69 5.35
C LYS A 97 -4.26 19.09 5.95
N GLY A 98 -3.42 19.25 6.98
CA GLY A 98 -3.08 20.57 7.54
C GLY A 98 -2.32 21.48 6.58
N ALA A 99 -1.56 20.91 5.64
CA ALA A 99 -0.87 21.66 4.58
C ALA A 99 -1.78 21.99 3.37
N GLU A 100 -3.02 21.47 3.34
CA GLU A 100 -3.99 21.80 2.28
C GLU A 100 -4.50 23.23 2.39
N ASP A 101 -4.54 23.81 3.59
CA ASP A 101 -4.97 25.20 3.79
C ASP A 101 -3.91 26.23 3.39
N GLU A 102 -2.66 25.80 3.13
CA GLU A 102 -1.62 26.72 2.66
C GLU A 102 -1.93 27.23 1.25
N THR A 103 -1.89 28.55 1.11
CA THR A 103 -2.07 29.27 -0.16
C THR A 103 -0.74 29.58 -0.83
N ASP A 104 0.37 29.47 -0.10
CA ASP A 104 1.72 29.69 -0.60
C ASP A 104 2.15 28.55 -1.54
N PRO A 105 2.40 28.80 -2.85
CA PRO A 105 2.83 27.76 -3.79
C PRO A 105 4.16 27.08 -3.40
N LEU A 106 4.99 27.75 -2.60
CA LEU A 106 6.24 27.19 -2.07
C LEU A 106 6.06 26.36 -0.80
N LYS A 107 4.90 26.43 -0.13
CA LYS A 107 4.62 25.70 1.11
C LYS A 107 3.52 24.66 0.95
N MET A 108 2.64 24.81 -0.04
CA MET A 108 1.58 23.85 -0.33
C MET A 108 2.14 22.49 -0.77
N THR A 109 1.27 21.48 -0.76
CA THR A 109 1.57 20.13 -1.21
C THR A 109 1.82 20.09 -2.73
N VAL A 110 2.60 19.11 -3.20
CA VAL A 110 2.90 18.93 -4.63
C VAL A 110 1.64 18.81 -5.51
N PRO A 111 0.59 18.03 -5.16
CA PRO A 111 -0.63 18.00 -5.96
C PRO A 111 -1.27 19.38 -6.10
N LYS A 112 -1.40 20.14 -5.00
CA LYS A 112 -1.95 21.50 -5.03
C LYS A 112 -1.07 22.47 -5.84
N LEU A 113 0.25 22.32 -5.76
CA LEU A 113 1.19 23.09 -6.58
C LEU A 113 1.04 22.78 -8.07
N LYS A 114 0.84 21.51 -8.45
CA LYS A 114 0.56 21.12 -9.85
C LYS A 114 -0.76 21.74 -10.34
N GLU A 115 -1.81 21.71 -9.54
CA GLU A 115 -3.09 22.36 -9.86
C GLU A 115 -2.92 23.88 -10.02
N TRP A 116 -2.16 24.51 -9.11
CA TRP A 116 -1.86 25.93 -9.17
C TRP A 116 -1.07 26.32 -10.42
N LEU A 117 0.02 25.59 -10.74
CA LEU A 117 0.81 25.82 -11.96
C LEU A 117 -0.05 25.65 -13.21
N THR A 118 -0.91 24.63 -13.25
CA THR A 118 -1.85 24.42 -14.35
C THR A 118 -2.84 25.59 -14.47
N ALA A 119 -3.36 26.09 -13.35
CA ALA A 119 -4.24 27.26 -13.33
C ALA A 119 -3.53 28.55 -13.79
N GLN A 120 -2.21 28.66 -13.56
CA GLN A 120 -1.38 29.74 -14.08
C GLN A 120 -0.99 29.53 -15.57
N GLY A 121 -1.34 28.39 -16.18
CA GLY A 121 -0.94 28.07 -17.55
C GLY A 121 0.55 27.70 -17.69
N ILE A 122 1.18 27.24 -16.61
CA ILE A 122 2.58 26.84 -16.59
C ILE A 122 2.68 25.33 -16.83
N GLU A 123 3.33 24.93 -17.92
CA GLU A 123 3.59 23.52 -18.23
C GLU A 123 4.71 22.95 -17.35
N PHE A 124 4.51 21.75 -16.82
CA PHE A 124 5.50 21.01 -16.04
C PHE A 124 5.50 19.53 -16.45
N ALA A 125 6.62 18.85 -16.24
CA ALA A 125 6.70 17.41 -16.48
C ALA A 125 5.85 16.64 -15.45
N ALA A 126 5.13 15.60 -15.88
CA ALA A 126 4.32 14.78 -14.97
C ALA A 126 5.15 14.16 -13.82
N ASP A 127 6.39 13.79 -14.13
CA ASP A 127 7.43 13.28 -13.23
C ASP A 127 8.25 14.38 -12.52
N ALA A 128 7.88 15.66 -12.67
CA ALA A 128 8.55 16.74 -11.96
C ALA A 128 8.35 16.58 -10.45
N LYS A 129 9.47 16.54 -9.73
CA LYS A 129 9.51 16.50 -8.25
C LYS A 129 9.18 17.87 -7.66
N LYS A 130 8.83 17.89 -6.37
CA LYS A 130 8.55 19.11 -5.59
C LYS A 130 9.50 20.29 -5.88
N PRO A 131 10.85 20.16 -5.81
CA PRO A 131 11.75 21.28 -6.04
C PRO A 131 11.69 21.82 -7.48
N ALA A 132 11.47 20.96 -8.47
CA ALA A 132 11.37 21.38 -9.87
C ALA A 132 10.08 22.19 -10.11
N LEU A 133 8.97 21.76 -9.52
CA LEU A 133 7.69 22.49 -9.60
C LEU A 133 7.78 23.84 -8.88
N GLN A 134 8.41 23.89 -7.71
CA GLN A 134 8.59 25.13 -6.95
C GLN A 134 9.46 26.14 -7.68
N ALA A 135 10.44 25.69 -8.48
CA ALA A 135 11.26 26.56 -9.32
C ALA A 135 10.49 27.20 -10.48
N LEU A 136 9.36 26.61 -10.89
CA LEU A 136 8.48 27.16 -11.94
C LEU A 136 7.53 28.23 -11.41
N VAL A 137 7.41 28.38 -10.08
CA VAL A 137 6.54 29.39 -9.48
C VAL A 137 7.08 30.78 -9.82
N PRO A 138 6.34 31.61 -10.57
CA PRO A 138 6.75 32.97 -10.85
C PRO A 138 6.86 33.77 -9.55
N LYS A 139 8.00 34.43 -9.35
CA LYS A 139 8.18 35.42 -8.30
C LYS A 139 7.58 36.72 -8.81
N ASN A 140 6.30 36.95 -8.54
CA ASN A 140 5.75 38.30 -8.64
C ASN A 140 6.41 39.12 -7.51
N ASP A 141 7.30 40.02 -7.90
CA ASP A 141 7.82 41.10 -7.06
C ASP A 141 6.77 42.21 -6.91
#